data_AF-A0A3Q9F2X5-F1
#
_entry.id   AF-A0A3Q9F2X5-F1
#
_cell.length_a   1.000
_cell.length_b   1.000
_cell.length_c   1.000
_cell.angle_alpha   90.00
_cell.angle_beta   90.00
_cell.angle_gamma   90.00
#
_symmetry.space_group_name_H-M   'P 1'
#
loop_
_entity.id
_entity.type
_entity.pdbx_description
1 polymer ?
#
loop_
_entity_poly.entity_id
_entity_poly.type
_entity_poly.pdbx_seq_one_letter_code
_entity_poly.pdbx_strand_id
1 'polypeptide(L)'
;MKLVKKIYEGISCFPDKNEFWNLYIVLMKEKEFFLDAFARDTLDLDYPAHYQHAYFTLDGQVLDFNQHMTTQLVTLFRQVILENQTTFMEELIMATQNTLEKKVRAVSLELGELMKAHDDKEAWKKAGELHGLLKKEEVKQLPEALVESLHAELRGYYYVNSELNKLHKQLYAKGNKLIELANQ
;
A
#
# COMPACT_ATOMS: atom_id res chain seq x y z
N MET A 1 -2.97 8.90 -9.48
CA MET A 1 -2.26 9.39 -8.27
C MET A 1 -3.10 9.24 -7.00
N LYS A 2 -2.50 8.81 -5.89
CA LYS A 2 -3.15 8.70 -4.57
C LYS A 2 -2.26 9.33 -3.49
N LEU A 3 -2.87 10.12 -2.59
CA LEU A 3 -2.23 10.63 -1.39
C LEU A 3 -1.96 9.49 -0.39
N VAL A 4 -0.72 9.37 0.07
CA VAL A 4 -0.31 8.39 1.08
C VAL A 4 -0.31 9.04 2.45
N LYS A 5 0.47 10.12 2.62
CA LYS A 5 0.65 10.81 3.90
C LYS A 5 1.21 12.22 3.69
N LYS A 6 0.82 13.18 4.54
CA LYS A 6 1.56 14.44 4.70
C LYS A 6 2.80 14.20 5.55
N ILE A 7 3.97 14.45 4.99
CA ILE A 7 5.26 14.13 5.62
C ILE A 7 6.02 15.38 6.09
N TYR A 8 5.62 16.57 5.62
CA TYR A 8 6.22 17.82 6.04
C TYR A 8 5.20 18.97 6.03
N GLU A 9 5.32 19.84 7.02
CA GLU A 9 4.68 21.15 7.10
C GLU A 9 5.64 22.12 7.79
N GLY A 10 5.86 23.28 7.19
CA GLY A 10 6.80 24.27 7.70
C GLY A 10 6.56 25.66 7.16
N ILE A 11 7.33 26.62 7.65
CA ILE A 11 7.32 28.02 7.20
C ILE A 11 8.75 28.41 6.87
N SER A 12 8.94 29.10 5.75
CA SER A 12 10.24 29.69 5.37
C SER A 12 10.09 31.17 5.04
N CYS A 13 11.17 31.91 5.22
CA CYS A 13 11.26 33.33 4.92
C CYS A 13 12.31 33.53 3.82
N PHE A 14 11.99 34.35 2.82
CA PHE A 14 12.95 34.90 1.87
C PHE A 14 13.28 36.34 2.29
N PRO A 15 14.36 36.58 3.05
CA PRO A 15 14.60 37.87 3.71
C PRO A 15 14.87 39.01 2.71
N ASP A 16 15.42 38.67 1.55
CA ASP A 16 15.68 39.58 0.43
C ASP A 16 14.39 40.20 -0.12
N LYS A 17 13.27 39.49 -0.02
CA LYS A 17 11.95 39.92 -0.51
C LYS A 17 10.95 40.21 0.59
N ASN A 18 11.29 39.89 1.84
CA ASN A 18 10.38 39.94 2.99
C ASN A 18 9.09 39.12 2.77
N GLU A 19 9.23 37.96 2.12
CA GLU A 19 8.13 37.04 1.82
C GLU A 19 8.17 35.82 2.76
N PHE A 20 7.01 35.40 3.24
CA PHE A 20 6.86 34.22 4.10
C PHE A 20 6.03 33.17 3.38
N TRP A 21 6.53 31.95 3.30
CA TRP A 21 5.90 30.85 2.58
C TRP A 21 5.55 29.70 3.52
N ASN A 22 4.30 29.25 3.46
CA ASN A 22 3.88 27.99 4.07
C ASN A 22 4.24 26.85 3.11
N LEU A 23 4.99 25.88 3.60
CA LEU A 23 5.53 24.78 2.83
C LEU A 23 4.86 23.47 3.25
N TYR A 24 4.52 22.65 2.27
CA TYR A 24 3.95 21.34 2.50
C TYR A 24 4.61 20.33 1.57
N ILE A 25 4.90 19.14 2.09
CA ILE A 25 5.28 17.99 1.26
C ILE A 25 4.39 16.83 1.63
N VAL A 26 3.80 16.22 0.61
CA VAL A 26 3.02 15.00 0.75
C VAL A 26 3.65 13.88 -0.06
N LEU A 27 3.64 12.69 0.52
CA LEU A 27 4.03 11.45 -0.15
C LEU A 27 2.87 10.97 -1.02
N MET A 28 3.15 10.78 -2.29
CA MET A 28 2.20 10.35 -3.30
C MET A 28 2.58 8.97 -3.83
N LYS A 29 1.58 8.20 -4.24
CA LYS A 29 1.76 6.94 -4.95
C LYS A 29 0.98 6.93 -6.25
N GLU A 30 1.67 6.58 -7.32
CA GLU A 30 1.05 6.15 -8.57
C GLU A 30 1.61 4.79 -8.98
N LYS A 31 2.55 4.74 -9.94
CA LYS A 31 3.36 3.55 -10.20
C LYS A 31 4.47 3.44 -9.15
N GLU A 32 5.23 4.51 -9.03
CA GLU A 32 6.28 4.69 -8.03
C GLU A 32 5.85 5.71 -6.95
N PHE A 33 6.62 5.77 -5.87
CA PHE A 33 6.49 6.83 -4.86
C PHE A 33 7.21 8.10 -5.32
N PHE A 34 6.57 9.24 -5.08
CA PHE A 34 7.13 10.56 -5.36
C PHE A 34 6.56 11.57 -4.36
N LEU A 35 7.12 12.77 -4.37
CA LEU A 35 6.76 13.85 -3.47
C LEU A 35 5.98 14.91 -4.25
N ASP A 36 4.86 15.34 -3.69
CA ASP A 36 4.14 16.53 -4.15
C ASP A 36 4.41 17.63 -3.13
N ALA A 37 5.15 18.64 -3.59
CA ALA A 37 5.51 19.79 -2.80
C ALA A 37 4.70 20.99 -3.29
N PHE A 38 4.03 21.65 -2.35
CA PHE A 38 3.25 22.84 -2.64
C PHE A 38 3.47 23.89 -1.57
N ALA A 39 3.46 25.14 -2.01
CA ALA A 39 3.65 26.29 -1.15
C ALA A 39 2.68 27.39 -1.51
N ARG A 40 2.33 28.19 -0.50
CA ARG A 40 1.58 29.44 -0.67
C ARG A 40 2.22 30.54 0.14
N ASP A 41 2.10 31.76 -0.35
CA ASP A 41 2.45 32.93 0.44
C ASP A 41 1.55 32.96 1.69
N THR A 42 2.11 33.34 2.82
CA THR A 42 1.42 33.45 4.10
C THR A 42 0.47 34.64 4.13
N LEU A 43 0.79 35.68 3.36
CA LEU A 43 -0.02 36.88 3.22
C LEU A 43 -1.04 36.76 2.07
N ASP A 44 -1.02 35.65 1.32
CA ASP A 44 -2.06 35.36 0.34
C ASP A 44 -3.38 35.06 1.06
N LEU A 45 -4.29 36.04 1.00
CA LEU A 45 -5.64 35.99 1.55
C LEU A 45 -6.69 35.72 0.45
N ASP A 46 -6.27 35.44 -0.78
CA ASP A 46 -7.19 35.21 -1.89
C ASP A 46 -7.98 33.90 -1.69
N TYR A 47 -9.18 33.88 -2.28
CA TYR A 47 -10.02 32.68 -2.32
C TYR A 47 -10.44 32.36 -3.76
N PRO A 48 -10.05 31.18 -4.30
CA PRO A 48 -9.23 30.14 -3.65
C PRO A 48 -7.75 30.54 -3.54
N ALA A 49 -7.08 30.05 -2.49
CA ALA A 49 -5.66 30.32 -2.25
C ALA A 49 -4.78 29.84 -3.40
N HIS A 50 -3.77 30.63 -3.76
CA HIS A 50 -2.89 30.34 -4.89
C HIS A 50 -1.69 29.50 -4.46
N TYR A 51 -1.76 28.20 -4.71
CA TYR A 51 -0.65 27.29 -4.45
C TYR A 51 0.27 27.15 -5.66
N GLN A 52 1.56 27.35 -5.41
CA GLN A 52 2.62 26.90 -6.31
C GLN A 52 2.92 25.43 -6.03
N HIS A 53 3.03 24.61 -7.07
CA HIS A 53 3.24 23.17 -6.93
C HIS A 53 4.33 22.66 -7.88
N ALA A 54 5.06 21.65 -7.40
CA ALA A 54 6.01 20.89 -8.18
C ALA A 54 6.16 19.48 -7.59
N TYR A 55 6.38 18.51 -8.49
CA TYR A 55 6.64 17.14 -8.10
C TYR A 55 8.14 16.87 -8.00
N PHE A 56 8.52 16.07 -7.03
CA PHE A 56 9.90 15.67 -6.80
C PHE A 56 10.02 14.16 -6.69
N THR A 57 11.14 13.62 -7.14
CA THR A 57 11.59 12.28 -6.77
C THR A 57 11.94 12.23 -5.27
N LEU A 58 12.09 11.03 -4.72
CA LEU A 58 12.48 10.84 -3.31
C LEU A 58 13.90 11.37 -2.98
N ASP A 59 14.75 11.55 -4.00
CA ASP A 59 16.08 12.16 -3.89
C ASP A 59 16.08 13.68 -4.18
N GLY A 60 14.91 14.30 -4.37
CA GLY A 60 14.77 15.75 -4.53
C GLY A 60 15.02 16.27 -5.95
N GLN A 61 15.04 15.42 -6.98
CA GLN A 61 15.02 15.87 -8.37
C GLN A 61 13.60 16.28 -8.77
N VAL A 62 13.47 17.33 -9.58
CA VAL A 62 12.15 17.78 -10.04
C VAL A 62 11.66 16.84 -11.14
N LEU A 63 10.40 16.44 -11.07
CA LEU A 63 9.71 15.72 -12.13
C LEU A 63 9.11 16.74 -13.11
N ASP A 64 9.35 16.53 -14.41
CA ASP A 64 9.14 17.52 -15.48
C ASP A 64 7.68 17.57 -15.99
N PHE A 65 6.70 17.52 -15.08
CA PHE A 65 5.29 17.72 -15.39
C PHE A 65 4.60 18.54 -14.29
N ASN A 66 3.67 19.43 -14.66
CA ASN A 66 2.94 20.32 -13.75
C ASN A 66 3.86 21.18 -12.86
N GLN A 67 4.83 21.86 -13.46
CA GLN A 67 5.71 22.79 -12.75
C GLN A 67 5.10 24.19 -12.74
N HIS A 68 4.35 24.52 -11.70
CA HIS A 68 3.82 25.87 -11.46
C HIS A 68 4.52 26.55 -10.27
N MET A 69 5.76 26.15 -10.00
CA MET A 69 6.57 26.63 -8.88
C MET A 69 7.81 27.38 -9.37
N THR A 70 8.07 28.53 -8.75
CA THR A 70 9.24 29.35 -9.02
C THR A 70 10.54 28.62 -8.69
N THR A 71 11.62 28.96 -9.40
CA THR A 71 12.95 28.36 -9.18
C THR A 71 13.44 28.51 -7.73
N GLN A 72 13.11 29.61 -7.06
CA GLN A 72 13.50 29.85 -5.66
C GLN A 72 12.86 28.83 -4.71
N LEU A 73 11.54 28.61 -4.85
CA LEU A 73 10.82 27.61 -4.07
C LEU A 73 11.24 26.18 -4.43
N VAL A 74 11.51 25.91 -5.70
CA VAL A 74 12.07 24.61 -6.12
C VAL A 74 13.37 24.32 -5.38
N THR A 75 14.32 25.27 -5.38
CA THR A 75 15.59 25.11 -4.66
C THR A 75 15.38 24.91 -3.17
N LEU A 76 14.48 25.67 -2.55
CA LEU A 76 14.13 25.52 -1.13
C LEU A 76 13.58 24.12 -0.82
N PHE A 77 12.64 23.61 -1.62
CA PHE A 77 12.10 22.27 -1.43
C PHE A 77 13.15 21.19 -1.63
N ARG A 78 14.06 21.33 -2.61
CA ARG A 78 15.19 20.39 -2.74
C ARG A 78 16.02 20.33 -1.46
N GLN A 79 16.34 21.49 -0.87
CA GLN A 79 17.09 21.55 0.38
C GLN A 79 16.32 20.87 1.52
N VAL A 80 15.03 21.21 1.70
CA VAL A 80 14.19 20.59 2.74
C VAL A 80 14.12 19.06 2.57
N ILE A 81 13.99 18.57 1.34
CA ILE A 81 13.94 17.13 1.04
C ILE A 81 15.27 16.46 1.40
N LEU A 82 16.40 17.05 1.02
CA LEU A 82 17.72 16.49 1.31
C LEU A 82 18.01 16.49 2.83
N GLU A 83 17.67 17.56 3.54
CA GLU A 83 17.86 17.68 4.99
C GLU A 83 16.98 16.69 5.79
N ASN A 84 15.79 16.38 5.28
CA ASN A 84 14.82 15.50 5.95
C ASN A 84 14.75 14.09 5.34
N GLN A 85 15.70 13.74 4.46
CA GLN A 85 15.61 12.54 3.63
C GLN A 85 15.44 11.27 4.48
N THR A 86 16.24 11.10 5.53
CA THR A 86 16.16 9.94 6.43
C THR A 86 14.78 9.80 7.05
N THR A 87 14.24 10.90 7.60
CA THR A 87 12.91 10.93 8.22
C THR A 87 11.81 10.63 7.19
N PHE A 88 11.91 11.17 5.98
CA PHE A 88 10.94 10.89 4.92
C PHE A 88 10.98 9.42 4.47
N MET A 89 12.18 8.83 4.41
CA MET A 89 12.34 7.41 4.09
C MET A 89 11.78 6.51 5.18
N GLU A 90 11.99 6.82 6.45
CA GLU A 90 11.37 6.11 7.59
C GLU A 90 9.85 6.20 7.53
N GLU A 91 9.30 7.38 7.24
CA GLU A 91 7.87 7.60 7.10
C GLU A 91 7.25 6.84 5.91
N LEU A 92 7.96 6.77 4.79
CA LEU A 92 7.59 5.93 3.65
C LEU A 92 7.56 4.45 4.03
N ILE A 93 8.59 3.97 4.74
CA ILE A 93 8.67 2.59 5.22
C ILE A 93 7.49 2.29 6.16
N MET A 94 7.24 3.13 7.17
CA MET A 94 6.09 2.93 8.08
C MET A 94 4.74 2.95 7.35
N ALA A 95 4.54 3.86 6.40
CA ALA A 95 3.30 3.93 5.63
C ALA A 95 3.08 2.68 4.75
N THR A 96 4.15 2.16 4.14
CA THR A 96 4.08 0.94 3.33
C THR A 96 3.86 -0.32 4.18
N GLN A 97 4.57 -0.45 5.31
CA GLN A 97 4.38 -1.53 6.28
C GLN A 97 2.96 -1.59 6.81
N ASN A 98 2.41 -0.46 7.29
CA ASN A 98 1.05 -0.40 7.83
C ASN A 98 0.01 -0.79 6.75
N THR A 99 0.24 -0.38 5.51
CA THR A 99 -0.64 -0.75 4.38
C THR A 99 -0.57 -2.24 4.08
N LEU A 100 0.63 -2.83 4.08
CA LEU A 100 0.81 -4.26 3.86
C LEU A 100 0.20 -5.08 5.00
N GLU A 101 0.48 -4.71 6.25
CA GLU A 101 -0.04 -5.40 7.44
C GLU A 101 -1.56 -5.42 7.43
N LYS A 102 -2.20 -4.26 7.18
CA LYS A 102 -3.66 -4.16 7.06
C LYS A 102 -4.19 -5.08 5.97
N LYS A 103 -3.52 -5.14 4.81
CA LYS A 103 -3.94 -6.03 3.72
C LYS A 103 -3.80 -7.50 4.09
N VAL A 104 -2.68 -7.90 4.69
CA VAL A 104 -2.44 -9.27 5.16
C VAL A 104 -3.52 -9.67 6.17
N ARG A 105 -3.81 -8.82 7.15
CA ARG A 105 -4.86 -9.07 8.15
C ARG A 105 -6.25 -9.19 7.53
N ALA A 106 -6.60 -8.30 6.61
CA ALA A 106 -7.90 -8.33 5.93
C ALA A 106 -8.09 -9.62 5.11
N VAL A 107 -7.11 -9.99 4.29
CA VAL A 107 -7.18 -11.23 3.48
C VAL A 107 -7.21 -12.47 4.38
N SER A 108 -6.48 -12.47 5.49
CA SER A 108 -6.51 -13.58 6.46
C SER A 108 -7.87 -13.74 7.12
N LEU A 109 -8.52 -12.62 7.48
CA LEU A 109 -9.88 -12.62 8.04
C LEU A 109 -10.90 -13.14 7.03
N GLU A 110 -10.90 -12.60 5.81
CA GLU A 110 -11.80 -13.04 4.72
C GLU A 110 -11.63 -14.54 4.44
N LEU A 111 -10.40 -15.03 4.39
CA LEU A 111 -10.12 -16.46 4.20
C LEU A 111 -10.75 -17.30 5.32
N GLY A 112 -10.56 -16.90 6.58
CA GLY A 112 -11.15 -17.61 7.72
C GLY A 112 -12.68 -17.62 7.71
N GLU A 113 -13.31 -16.52 7.29
CA GLU A 113 -14.76 -16.43 7.14
C GLU A 113 -15.28 -17.35 6.04
N LEU A 114 -14.62 -17.37 4.86
CA LEU A 114 -14.97 -18.26 3.76
C LEU A 114 -14.84 -19.74 4.12
N MET A 115 -13.78 -20.10 4.86
CA MET A 115 -13.59 -21.45 5.38
C MET A 115 -14.74 -21.87 6.31
N LYS A 116 -15.18 -20.97 7.19
CA LYS A 116 -16.33 -21.23 8.08
C LYS A 116 -17.67 -21.32 7.33
N ALA A 117 -17.79 -20.60 6.21
CA ALA A 117 -18.97 -20.62 5.35
C ALA A 117 -19.01 -21.82 4.38
N HIS A 118 -17.96 -22.65 4.35
CA HIS A 118 -17.78 -23.76 3.40
C HIS A 118 -17.77 -23.30 1.92
N ASP A 119 -17.35 -22.07 1.65
CA ASP A 119 -17.13 -21.59 0.28
C ASP A 119 -15.71 -21.96 -0.18
N ASP A 120 -15.52 -23.25 -0.47
CA ASP A 120 -14.21 -23.83 -0.79
C ASP A 120 -13.54 -23.16 -2.01
N LYS A 121 -14.34 -22.70 -2.97
CA LYS A 121 -13.84 -22.12 -4.23
C LYS A 121 -13.25 -20.74 -4.01
N GLU A 122 -13.95 -19.86 -3.31
CA GLU A 122 -13.42 -18.53 -3.00
C GLU A 122 -12.34 -18.61 -1.92
N ALA A 123 -12.47 -19.52 -0.94
CA ALA A 123 -11.41 -19.78 0.03
C ALA A 123 -10.09 -20.18 -0.66
N TRP A 124 -10.13 -21.02 -1.69
CA TRP A 124 -8.93 -21.39 -2.45
C TRP A 124 -8.24 -20.20 -3.09
N LYS A 125 -9.01 -19.30 -3.71
CA LYS A 125 -8.45 -18.08 -4.33
C LYS A 125 -7.84 -17.17 -3.28
N LYS A 126 -8.52 -16.98 -2.13
CA LYS A 126 -8.03 -16.13 -1.04
C LYS A 126 -6.79 -16.70 -0.35
N ALA A 127 -6.69 -18.01 -0.20
CA ALA A 127 -5.47 -18.67 0.27
C ALA A 127 -4.29 -18.44 -0.68
N GLY A 128 -4.54 -18.48 -2.00
CA GLY A 128 -3.56 -18.13 -3.02
C GLY A 128 -3.13 -16.66 -2.94
N GLU A 129 -4.07 -15.73 -2.75
CA GLU A 129 -3.79 -14.31 -2.54
C GLU A 129 -2.91 -14.09 -1.30
N LEU A 130 -3.28 -14.69 -0.16
CA LEU A 130 -2.52 -14.59 1.09
C LEU A 130 -1.10 -15.14 0.93
N HIS A 131 -0.95 -16.31 0.30
CA HIS A 131 0.36 -16.90 0.02
C HIS A 131 1.23 -15.99 -0.87
N GLY A 132 0.62 -15.37 -1.88
CA GLY A 132 1.31 -14.40 -2.74
C GLY A 132 1.74 -13.15 -1.98
N LEU A 133 0.92 -12.66 -1.06
CA LEU A 133 1.27 -11.53 -0.20
C LEU A 133 2.44 -11.87 0.73
N LEU A 134 2.42 -13.04 1.38
CA LEU A 134 3.45 -13.45 2.34
C LEU A 134 4.83 -13.73 1.71
N LYS A 135 4.90 -13.89 0.37
CA LYS A 135 6.18 -14.06 -0.36
C LYS A 135 6.90 -12.76 -0.68
N LYS A 136 6.25 -11.62 -0.50
CA LYS A 136 6.83 -10.31 -0.84
C LYS A 136 7.95 -9.94 0.13
N GLU A 137 8.99 -9.25 -0.35
CA GLU A 137 10.14 -8.89 0.50
C GLU A 137 9.73 -7.95 1.63
N GLU A 138 8.75 -7.08 1.38
CA GLU A 138 8.19 -6.14 2.35
C GLU A 138 7.56 -6.85 3.57
N VAL A 139 7.27 -8.16 3.47
CA VAL A 139 6.75 -8.95 4.60
C VAL A 139 7.80 -9.19 5.67
N LYS A 140 9.10 -9.13 5.33
CA LYS A 140 10.19 -9.22 6.32
C LYS A 140 10.13 -8.10 7.37
N GLN A 141 9.37 -7.05 7.07
CA GLN A 141 9.17 -5.91 7.96
C GLN A 141 7.96 -6.08 8.90
N LEU A 142 7.13 -7.11 8.70
CA LEU A 142 6.03 -7.47 9.60
C LEU A 142 6.57 -8.28 10.80
N PRO A 143 5.83 -8.31 11.93
CA PRO A 143 6.21 -9.14 13.07
C PRO A 143 6.39 -10.61 12.67
N GLU A 144 7.58 -11.16 12.93
CA GLU A 144 7.95 -12.53 12.52
C GLU A 144 6.95 -13.57 13.03
N ALA A 145 6.57 -13.49 14.31
CA ALA A 145 5.60 -14.38 14.92
C ALA A 145 4.23 -14.41 14.21
N LEU A 146 3.79 -13.26 13.66
CA LEU A 146 2.56 -13.18 12.89
C LEU A 146 2.72 -13.92 11.54
N VAL A 147 3.83 -13.67 10.85
CA VAL A 147 4.13 -14.27 9.53
C VAL A 147 4.26 -15.79 9.64
N GLU A 148 4.96 -16.29 10.64
CA GLU A 148 5.10 -17.73 10.89
C GLU A 148 3.76 -18.40 11.17
N SER A 149 2.93 -17.77 12.01
CA SER A 149 1.59 -18.27 12.35
C SER A 149 0.70 -18.35 11.10
N LEU A 150 0.70 -17.32 10.26
CA LEU A 150 -0.07 -17.31 9.01
C LEU A 150 0.42 -18.38 8.03
N HIS A 151 1.74 -18.60 7.92
CA HIS A 151 2.28 -19.70 7.12
C HIS A 151 1.88 -21.07 7.65
N ALA A 152 1.85 -21.26 8.96
CA ALA A 152 1.41 -22.51 9.58
C ALA A 152 -0.06 -22.81 9.24
N GLU A 153 -0.95 -21.84 9.42
CA GLU A 153 -2.37 -22.00 9.11
C GLU A 153 -2.62 -22.21 7.62
N LEU A 154 -1.92 -21.51 6.72
CA LEU A 154 -2.02 -21.74 5.28
C LEU A 154 -1.60 -23.17 4.88
N ARG A 155 -0.53 -23.70 5.48
CA ARG A 155 -0.13 -25.10 5.25
C ARG A 155 -1.22 -26.07 5.72
N GLY A 156 -1.80 -25.80 6.89
CA GLY A 156 -2.94 -26.56 7.41
C GLY A 156 -4.14 -26.55 6.47
N TYR A 157 -4.51 -25.36 5.97
CA TYR A 157 -5.58 -25.20 4.98
C TYR A 157 -5.33 -26.02 3.71
N TYR A 158 -4.13 -25.93 3.11
CA TYR A 158 -3.82 -26.66 1.88
C TYR A 158 -3.91 -28.18 2.07
N TYR A 159 -3.48 -28.68 3.23
CA TYR A 159 -3.64 -30.08 3.58
C TYR A 159 -5.12 -30.48 3.65
N VAL A 160 -5.94 -29.77 4.44
CA VAL A 160 -7.37 -30.06 4.59
C VAL A 160 -8.10 -29.98 3.25
N ASN A 161 -7.84 -28.96 2.44
CA ASN A 161 -8.44 -28.81 1.11
C ASN A 161 -8.05 -29.97 0.17
N SER A 162 -6.84 -30.52 0.30
CA SER A 162 -6.42 -31.69 -0.48
C SER A 162 -7.21 -32.94 -0.10
N GLU A 163 -7.52 -33.12 1.19
CA GLU A 163 -8.34 -34.23 1.70
C GLU A 163 -9.80 -34.09 1.25
N LEU A 164 -10.37 -32.88 1.33
CA LEU A 164 -11.71 -32.59 0.81
C LEU A 164 -11.83 -32.95 -0.67
N ASN A 165 -10.83 -32.59 -1.48
CA ASN A 165 -10.81 -32.95 -2.91
C ASN A 165 -10.76 -34.46 -3.16
N LYS A 166 -10.07 -35.23 -2.31
CA LYS A 166 -10.08 -36.70 -2.40
C LYS A 166 -11.48 -37.24 -2.11
N LEU A 167 -12.15 -36.73 -1.09
CA LEU A 167 -13.52 -37.12 -0.74
C LEU A 167 -14.51 -36.76 -1.86
N HIS A 168 -14.42 -35.57 -2.45
CA HIS A 168 -15.25 -35.18 -3.59
C HIS A 168 -15.11 -36.15 -4.78
N LYS A 169 -13.88 -36.57 -5.12
CA LYS A 169 -13.65 -37.55 -6.18
C LYS A 169 -14.31 -38.90 -5.88
N GLN A 170 -14.21 -39.37 -4.64
CA GLN A 170 -14.85 -40.62 -4.21
C GLN A 170 -16.38 -40.53 -4.28
N LEU A 171 -16.95 -39.40 -3.84
CA LEU A 171 -18.39 -39.16 -3.90
C LEU A 171 -18.87 -39.13 -5.35
N TYR A 172 -18.14 -38.45 -6.23
CA TYR A 172 -18.43 -38.41 -7.66
C TYR A 172 -18.46 -39.81 -8.29
N ALA A 173 -17.46 -40.65 -8.02
CA ALA A 173 -17.43 -42.03 -8.52
C ALA A 173 -18.63 -42.87 -8.03
N LYS A 174 -19.01 -42.73 -6.76
CA LYS A 174 -20.21 -43.39 -6.21
C LYS A 174 -21.49 -42.88 -6.88
N GLY A 175 -21.61 -41.57 -7.09
CA GLY A 175 -22.73 -40.95 -7.78
C GLY A 175 -22.89 -41.47 -9.21
N ASN A 176 -21.80 -41.53 -9.97
CA ASN A 176 -21.80 -42.10 -11.31
C ASN A 176 -22.30 -43.56 -11.30
N LYS A 177 -21.87 -44.37 -10.32
CA LYS A 177 -22.31 -45.75 -10.25
C LYS A 177 -23.81 -45.89 -10.02
N LEU A 178 -24.40 -45.02 -9.20
CA LEU A 178 -25.85 -44.99 -8.99
C LEU A 178 -26.60 -44.58 -10.26
N ILE A 179 -26.10 -43.57 -10.98
CA ILE A 179 -26.68 -43.11 -12.24
C ILE A 179 -26.64 -44.22 -13.30
N GLU A 180 -25.53 -44.95 -13.41
CA GLU A 180 -25.42 -46.11 -14.30
C GLU A 180 -26.48 -47.15 -14.00
N LEU A 181 -26.65 -47.53 -12.72
CA LEU A 181 -27.62 -48.54 -12.30
C LEU A 181 -29.07 -48.10 -12.53
N ALA A 182 -29.38 -46.81 -12.39
CA ALA A 182 -30.73 -46.28 -12.62
C ALA A 182 -31.14 -46.24 -14.10
N ASN A 183 -30.16 -46.24 -15.02
CA ASN A 183 -30.37 -46.20 -16.47
C ASN A 183 -30.26 -47.59 -17.14
N GLN A 184 -30.18 -48.67 -16.34
CA GLN A 184 -30.28 -50.06 -16.81
C GLN A 184 -31.74 -50.49 -16.89
#